data_AF-E0Q5I0-F1
#
_entry.id   AF-E0Q5I0-F1
#
_cell.length_a   1.000
_cell.length_b   1.000
_cell.length_c   1.000
_cell.angle_alpha   90.00
_cell.angle_beta   90.00
_cell.angle_gamma   90.00
#
_symmetry.space_group_name_H-M   'P 1'
#
loop_
_entity.id
_entity.type
_entity.pdbx_description
1 polymer ?
#
loop_
_entity_poly.entity_id
_entity_poly.type
_entity_poly.pdbx_seq_one_letter_code
_entity_poly.pdbx_strand_id
1 'polypeptide(L)'
;MTDGQESMTDRRARFERLAMPIVDVLYRQAMKLTNNPDDAQDLVQDTFERGFKAFDSFKQGTNFAAWMTTIERNAYFNQYAKAKRRPQRANGSTGEYDDWDIYSASEHSSEQLKSAEQEYLDAYAPEEIMAALNKLSPERRQVFIDAAIDGKSYQQVADEQGVKIGTVMSRLNRARTQLKQELAAYAKERGYAAGTRSGAKTASVGRGRS
;
A
#
# COMPACT_ATOMS: atom_id res chain seq x y z
N MET A 1 -5.89 16.12 45.75
CA MET A 1 -5.74 14.70 45.38
C MET A 1 -4.87 14.63 44.16
N THR A 2 -3.68 14.03 44.27
CA THR A 2 -2.66 13.93 43.24
C THR A 2 -3.08 12.97 42.13
N ASP A 3 -2.97 13.47 40.91
CA ASP A 3 -3.16 12.78 39.63
C ASP A 3 -2.35 11.47 39.61
N GLY A 4 -3.04 10.34 39.48
CA GLY A 4 -2.41 9.02 39.48
C GLY A 4 -1.66 8.81 38.18
N GLN A 5 -0.32 8.81 38.22
CA GLN A 5 0.48 8.46 37.07
C GLN A 5 0.12 7.04 36.62
N GLU A 6 -0.42 6.92 35.39
CA GLU A 6 -0.64 5.63 34.75
C GLU A 6 0.69 4.86 34.68
N SER A 7 0.70 3.61 35.15
CA SER A 7 1.88 2.76 35.06
C SER A 7 2.20 2.46 33.59
N MET A 8 3.49 2.38 33.24
CA MET A 8 3.91 2.00 31.88
C MET A 8 3.33 0.65 31.44
N THR A 9 3.08 -0.26 32.38
CA THR A 9 2.40 -1.53 32.14
C THR A 9 0.94 -1.34 31.72
N ASP A 10 0.22 -0.45 32.39
CA ASP A 10 -1.19 -0.17 32.08
C ASP A 10 -1.33 0.51 30.73
N ARG A 11 -0.44 1.48 30.45
CA ARG A 11 -0.35 2.16 29.15
C ARG A 11 -0.10 1.19 28.01
N ARG A 12 0.82 0.23 28.21
CA ARG A 12 1.13 -0.83 27.25
C ARG A 12 -0.07 -1.74 27.01
N ALA A 13 -0.71 -2.24 28.06
CA ALA A 13 -1.88 -3.10 27.95
C ALA A 13 -3.05 -2.41 27.23
N ARG A 14 -3.25 -1.10 27.46
CA ARG A 14 -4.28 -0.32 26.75
C ARG A 14 -3.96 -0.18 25.27
N PHE A 15 -2.71 0.09 24.93
CA PHE A 15 -2.27 0.18 23.54
C PHE A 15 -2.42 -1.17 22.82
N GLU A 16 -1.91 -2.25 23.40
CA GLU A 16 -1.96 -3.61 22.82
C GLU A 16 -3.40 -4.03 22.50
N ARG A 17 -4.36 -3.72 23.38
CA ARG A 17 -5.78 -4.03 23.16
C ARG A 17 -6.38 -3.33 21.92
N LEU A 18 -5.93 -2.12 21.62
CA LEU A 18 -6.36 -1.36 20.45
C LEU A 18 -5.56 -1.73 19.20
N ALA A 19 -4.29 -2.09 19.37
CA ALA A 19 -3.34 -2.43 18.32
C ALA A 19 -3.59 -3.81 17.72
N MET A 20 -3.81 -4.83 18.55
CA MET A 20 -3.89 -6.22 18.09
C MET A 20 -4.92 -6.45 16.98
N PRO A 21 -6.14 -5.88 17.04
CA PRO A 21 -7.14 -6.06 15.97
C PRO A 21 -6.78 -5.43 14.63
N ILE A 22 -5.82 -4.51 14.59
CA ILE A 22 -5.49 -3.73 13.39
C ILE A 22 -4.14 -4.08 12.78
N VAL A 23 -3.39 -5.02 13.37
CA VAL A 23 -2.06 -5.45 12.87
C VAL A 23 -2.14 -5.88 11.41
N ASP A 24 -3.05 -6.81 11.08
CA ASP A 24 -3.17 -7.33 9.72
C ASP A 24 -3.65 -6.26 8.73
N VAL A 25 -4.45 -5.31 9.21
CA VAL A 25 -4.91 -4.18 8.39
C VAL A 25 -3.75 -3.27 8.01
N LEU A 26 -2.90 -2.92 8.98
CA LEU A 26 -1.69 -2.12 8.74
C LEU A 26 -0.71 -2.90 7.86
N TYR A 27 -0.48 -4.19 8.13
CA TYR A 27 0.41 -5.00 7.30
C TYR A 27 -0.04 -5.10 5.84
N ARG A 28 -1.33 -5.36 5.58
CA ARG A 28 -1.85 -5.34 4.19
C ARG A 28 -1.72 -3.96 3.55
N GLN A 29 -1.87 -2.88 4.32
CA GLN A 29 -1.67 -1.52 3.83
C GLN A 29 -0.19 -1.29 3.47
N ALA A 30 0.73 -1.66 4.35
CA ALA A 30 2.17 -1.59 4.13
C ALA A 30 2.58 -2.38 2.89
N MET A 31 2.07 -3.60 2.70
CA MET A 31 2.30 -4.42 1.51
C MET A 31 1.89 -3.73 0.21
N LYS A 32 0.73 -3.05 0.19
CA LYS A 32 0.32 -2.24 -0.98
C LYS A 32 1.27 -1.08 -1.26
N LEU A 33 1.91 -0.52 -0.23
CA LEU A 33 2.79 0.65 -0.35
C LEU A 33 4.22 0.28 -0.75
N THR A 34 4.78 -0.76 -0.14
CA THR A 34 6.18 -1.20 -0.31
C THR A 34 6.32 -2.25 -1.39
N ASN A 35 5.32 -3.13 -1.52
CA ASN A 35 5.38 -4.32 -2.37
C ASN A 35 6.63 -5.18 -2.10
N ASN A 36 7.03 -5.25 -0.83
CA ASN A 36 8.11 -6.08 -0.33
C ASN A 36 7.76 -6.46 1.12
N PRO A 37 7.74 -7.76 1.48
CA PRO A 37 7.39 -8.22 2.82
C PRO A 37 8.30 -7.66 3.93
N ASP A 38 9.61 -7.61 3.70
CA ASP A 38 10.58 -7.11 4.67
C ASP A 38 10.38 -5.60 4.92
N ASP A 39 10.28 -4.80 3.85
CA ASP A 39 10.00 -3.37 3.95
C ASP A 39 8.62 -3.10 4.58
N ALA A 40 7.62 -3.96 4.33
CA ALA A 40 6.31 -3.85 4.94
C ALA A 40 6.37 -4.14 6.44
N GLN A 41 7.09 -5.17 6.86
CA GLN A 41 7.29 -5.51 8.26
C GLN A 41 8.03 -4.39 9.00
N ASP A 42 9.09 -3.85 8.40
CA ASP A 42 9.84 -2.71 8.94
C ASP A 42 8.96 -1.46 9.09
N LEU A 43 8.12 -1.18 8.09
CA LEU A 43 7.17 -0.07 8.13
C LEU A 43 6.13 -0.24 9.24
N VAL A 44 5.56 -1.44 9.40
CA VAL A 44 4.60 -1.75 10.46
C VAL A 44 5.25 -1.62 11.83
N GLN A 45 6.49 -2.10 11.99
CA GLN A 45 7.22 -1.99 13.25
C GLN A 45 7.49 -0.52 13.63
N ASP A 46 8.01 0.30 12.70
CA ASP A 46 8.23 1.74 12.94
C ASP A 46 6.90 2.45 13.24
N THR A 47 5.81 2.02 12.61
CA THR A 47 4.45 2.53 12.88
C THR A 47 4.01 2.25 14.30
N PHE A 48 4.13 1.01 14.79
CA PHE A 48 3.77 0.67 16.16
C PHE A 48 4.66 1.36 17.18
N GLU A 49 5.96 1.51 16.91
CA GLU A 49 6.88 2.24 17.78
C GLU A 49 6.47 3.72 17.90
N ARG A 50 6.21 4.38 16.77
CA ARG A 50 5.74 5.77 16.74
C ARG A 50 4.37 5.93 17.37
N GLY A 51 3.45 5.01 17.09
CA GLY A 51 2.12 4.95 17.67
C GLY A 51 2.18 4.85 19.20
N PHE A 52 3.00 3.94 19.72
CA PHE A 52 3.16 3.79 21.16
C PHE A 52 3.80 5.03 21.80
N LYS A 53 4.78 5.67 21.14
CA LYS A 53 5.38 6.94 21.60
C LYS A 53 4.37 8.09 21.61
N ALA A 54 3.51 8.17 20.60
CA ALA A 54 2.50 9.22 20.45
C ALA A 54 1.15 8.90 21.12
N PHE A 55 1.03 7.76 21.83
CA PHE A 55 -0.25 7.24 22.29
C PHE A 55 -1.04 8.20 23.17
N ASP A 56 -0.36 9.04 23.95
CA ASP A 56 -1.02 10.01 24.83
C ASP A 56 -1.73 11.13 24.06
N SER A 57 -1.43 11.30 22.77
CA SER A 57 -2.16 12.22 21.87
C SER A 57 -3.41 11.60 21.25
N PHE A 58 -3.59 10.29 21.37
CA PHE A 58 -4.77 9.61 20.83
C PHE A 58 -6.01 9.95 21.66
N LYS A 59 -7.06 10.39 20.99
CA LYS A 59 -8.35 10.69 21.62
C LYS A 59 -9.17 9.41 21.73
N GLN A 60 -9.39 8.94 22.95
CA GLN A 60 -10.25 7.77 23.20
C GLN A 60 -11.66 7.99 22.64
N GLY A 61 -12.26 6.93 22.08
CA GLY A 61 -13.57 7.00 21.41
C GLY A 61 -13.51 7.43 19.93
N THR A 62 -12.33 7.82 19.42
CA THR A 62 -12.09 8.01 17.98
C THR A 62 -11.58 6.73 17.32
N ASN A 63 -11.50 6.72 15.98
CA ASN A 63 -11.06 5.54 15.23
C ASN A 63 -9.54 5.34 15.34
N PHE A 64 -9.13 4.36 16.15
CA PHE A 64 -7.72 4.01 16.36
C PHE A 64 -7.02 3.52 15.09
N ALA A 65 -7.70 2.74 14.25
CA ALA A 65 -7.15 2.27 12.98
C ALA A 65 -6.81 3.46 12.06
N ALA A 66 -7.73 4.42 11.90
CA ALA A 66 -7.48 5.61 11.07
C ALA A 66 -6.31 6.47 11.61
N TRP A 67 -6.20 6.59 12.94
CA TRP A 67 -5.08 7.28 13.57
C TRP A 67 -3.75 6.57 13.29
N MET A 68 -3.70 5.24 13.44
CA MET A 68 -2.49 4.44 13.14
C MET A 68 -2.13 4.44 11.65
N THR A 69 -3.11 4.37 10.73
CA THR A 69 -2.87 4.50 9.28
C THR A 69 -2.28 5.87 8.92
N THR A 70 -2.64 6.93 9.66
CA THR A 70 -2.02 8.24 9.49
C THR A 70 -0.54 8.22 9.90
N ILE A 71 -0.20 7.55 11.00
CA ILE A 71 1.17 7.38 11.46
C ILE A 71 1.98 6.55 10.46
N GLU A 72 1.43 5.43 10.00
CA GLU A 72 2.04 4.53 9.01
C GLU A 72 2.40 5.26 7.73
N ARG A 73 1.43 6.01 7.20
CA ARG A 73 1.65 6.79 5.99
C ARG A 73 2.77 7.82 6.18
N ASN A 74 2.81 8.52 7.32
CA ASN A 74 3.88 9.46 7.62
C ASN A 74 5.25 8.76 7.75
N ALA A 75 5.29 7.58 8.37
CA ALA A 75 6.49 6.76 8.46
C ALA A 75 7.01 6.36 7.07
N TYR A 76 6.13 5.89 6.19
CA TYR A 76 6.44 5.53 4.81
C TYR A 76 7.07 6.69 4.02
N PHE A 77 6.47 7.88 4.05
CA PHE A 77 7.04 9.05 3.37
C PHE A 77 8.41 9.46 3.93
N ASN A 78 8.61 9.33 5.25
CA ASN A 78 9.89 9.62 5.89
C ASN A 78 10.98 8.62 5.48
N GLN A 79 10.66 7.32 5.43
CA GLN A 79 11.59 6.28 4.97
C GLN A 79 12.01 6.54 3.51
N TYR A 80 11.05 6.86 2.64
CA TYR A 80 11.35 7.16 1.24
C TYR A 80 12.18 8.44 1.06
N ALA A 81 11.86 9.50 1.80
CA ALA A 81 12.65 10.74 1.76
C ALA A 81 14.10 10.50 2.22
N LYS A 82 14.32 9.61 3.20
CA LYS A 82 15.64 9.20 3.67
C LYS A 82 16.39 8.37 2.62
N ALA A 83 15.71 7.46 1.93
CA ALA A 83 16.29 6.69 0.83
C ALA A 83 16.77 7.58 -0.32
N LYS A 84 15.99 8.62 -0.67
CA LYS A 84 16.34 9.59 -1.73
C LYS A 84 17.50 10.52 -1.37
N ARG A 85 17.75 10.76 -0.08
CA ARG A 85 18.83 11.64 0.43
C ARG A 85 20.15 10.92 0.68
N ARG A 86 20.18 9.59 0.67
CA ARG A 86 21.44 8.83 0.65
C ARG A 86 22.09 9.06 -0.72
N PRO A 87 23.39 9.43 -0.81
CA PRO A 87 24.08 9.42 -2.09
C PRO A 87 23.95 8.01 -2.66
N GLN A 88 23.41 7.89 -3.86
CA GLN A 88 23.41 6.61 -4.57
C GLN A 88 24.87 6.15 -4.63
N ARG A 89 25.22 5.14 -3.84
CA ARG A 89 26.48 4.44 -4.06
C ARG A 89 26.30 3.79 -5.41
N ALA A 90 26.95 4.36 -6.41
CA ALA A 90 27.23 3.67 -7.65
C ALA A 90 28.10 2.46 -7.29
N ASN A 91 27.46 1.32 -6.99
CA ASN A 91 28.07 0.03 -7.23
C ASN A 91 27.55 -0.41 -8.60
N GLY A 92 28.38 -0.15 -9.61
CA GLY A 92 28.26 -0.79 -10.91
C GLY A 92 28.48 -2.29 -10.79
N SER A 93 27.84 -3.02 -11.70
CA SER A 93 28.12 -4.39 -12.19
C SER A 93 28.90 -5.33 -11.27
N THR A 94 28.25 -6.41 -10.84
CA THR A 94 28.64 -7.83 -11.01
C THR A 94 27.95 -8.64 -9.92
N GLY A 95 27.22 -9.67 -10.30
CA GLY A 95 26.61 -10.61 -9.35
C GLY A 95 25.25 -11.06 -9.82
N GLU A 96 25.24 -11.95 -10.81
CA GLU A 96 24.19 -12.96 -10.93
C GLU A 96 24.12 -13.67 -9.56
N TYR A 97 23.06 -13.38 -8.80
CA TYR A 97 22.72 -14.13 -7.61
C TYR A 97 21.36 -14.77 -7.89
N ASP A 98 21.41 -16.10 -7.95
CA ASP A 98 20.31 -17.03 -8.10
C ASP A 98 19.39 -16.91 -6.88
N ASP A 99 18.17 -16.44 -7.09
CA ASP A 99 17.22 -16.03 -6.05
C ASP A 99 16.41 -17.20 -5.45
N TRP A 100 17.04 -18.38 -5.33
CA TRP A 100 16.38 -19.60 -4.84
C TRP A 100 16.79 -20.05 -3.41
N ASP A 101 17.72 -19.36 -2.74
CA ASP A 101 18.28 -19.86 -1.46
C ASP A 101 17.92 -19.07 -0.19
N ILE A 102 16.93 -18.17 -0.25
CA ILE A 102 16.42 -17.48 0.96
C ILE A 102 15.16 -18.20 1.48
N TYR A 103 15.28 -19.48 1.84
CA TYR A 103 14.21 -20.19 2.58
C TYR A 103 14.64 -20.75 3.94
N SER A 104 15.84 -20.40 4.45
CA SER A 104 16.35 -21.03 5.69
C SER A 104 16.76 -20.08 6.82
N ALA A 105 16.44 -18.77 6.77
CA ALA A 105 16.95 -17.83 7.77
C ALA A 105 15.90 -17.05 8.59
N SER A 106 14.60 -17.27 8.38
CA SER A 106 13.54 -16.50 9.04
C SER A 106 12.66 -17.34 9.98
N GLU A 107 13.30 -18.03 10.93
CA GLU A 107 12.61 -18.66 12.07
C GLU A 107 12.59 -17.77 13.32
N HIS A 108 12.13 -16.51 13.22
CA HIS A 108 11.78 -15.74 14.41
C HIS A 108 10.48 -14.93 14.23
N SER A 109 9.39 -15.52 14.73
CA SER A 109 8.08 -14.95 15.11
C SER A 109 7.12 -14.45 14.02
N SER A 110 5.85 -14.93 14.08
CA SER A 110 4.56 -14.30 13.69
C SER A 110 3.62 -15.17 12.81
N GLU A 111 2.92 -16.13 13.41
CA GLU A 111 1.90 -16.94 12.69
C GLU A 111 0.77 -16.09 12.05
N GLN A 112 0.46 -14.91 12.61
CA GLN A 112 -0.55 -13.99 12.06
C GLN A 112 -0.04 -13.19 10.85
N LEU A 113 1.20 -12.70 10.87
CA LEU A 113 1.78 -12.01 9.71
C LEU A 113 1.99 -12.98 8.55
N LYS A 114 2.40 -14.22 8.83
CA LYS A 114 2.46 -15.30 7.83
C LYS A 114 1.11 -15.54 7.16
N SER A 115 0.00 -15.46 7.90
CA SER A 115 -1.34 -15.62 7.33
C SER A 115 -1.74 -14.46 6.42
N ALA A 116 -1.40 -13.22 6.76
CA ALA A 116 -1.72 -12.04 5.96
C ALA A 116 -0.79 -11.89 4.74
N GLU A 117 0.48 -12.25 4.90
CA GLU A 117 1.46 -12.36 3.82
C GLU A 117 1.03 -13.43 2.81
N GLN A 118 0.70 -14.63 3.28
CA GLN A 118 0.23 -15.73 2.42
C GLN A 118 -1.09 -15.36 1.72
N GLU A 119 -2.05 -14.73 2.42
CA GLU A 119 -3.31 -14.25 1.81
C GLU A 119 -3.05 -13.18 0.73
N TYR A 120 -2.07 -12.29 0.94
CA TYR A 120 -1.69 -11.28 -0.06
C TYR A 120 -0.97 -11.90 -1.26
N LEU A 121 -0.06 -12.85 -1.03
CA LEU A 121 0.64 -13.61 -2.06
C LEU A 121 -0.31 -14.50 -2.87
N ASP A 122 -1.33 -15.10 -2.24
CA ASP A 122 -2.34 -15.92 -2.92
C ASP A 122 -3.35 -15.06 -3.70
N ALA A 123 -3.58 -13.81 -3.29
CA ALA A 123 -4.47 -12.86 -3.95
C ALA A 123 -3.79 -12.00 -5.05
N TYR A 124 -2.55 -12.33 -5.43
CA TYR A 124 -1.65 -11.39 -6.11
C TYR A 124 -2.22 -10.75 -7.38
N ALA A 125 -2.17 -9.42 -7.43
CA ALA A 125 -2.16 -8.71 -8.70
C ALA A 125 -0.86 -9.09 -9.43
N PRO A 126 -0.90 -9.48 -10.71
CA PRO A 126 0.26 -9.95 -11.47
C PRO A 126 1.49 -9.08 -11.27
N GLU A 127 2.67 -9.68 -11.13
CA GLU A 127 3.93 -8.98 -10.81
C GLU A 127 4.15 -7.73 -11.66
N GLU A 128 3.71 -7.74 -12.92
CA GLU A 128 3.80 -6.59 -13.82
C GLU A 128 3.02 -5.36 -13.31
N ILE A 129 1.85 -5.57 -12.69
CA ILE A 129 1.03 -4.52 -12.06
C ILE A 129 1.77 -3.92 -10.86
N MET A 130 2.32 -4.78 -10.01
CA MET A 130 3.07 -4.34 -8.83
C MET A 130 4.36 -3.60 -9.21
N ALA A 131 5.09 -4.10 -10.19
CA ALA A 131 6.26 -3.43 -10.75
C ALA A 131 5.90 -2.05 -11.34
N ALA A 132 4.76 -1.92 -12.02
CA ALA A 132 4.29 -0.64 -12.53
C ALA A 132 3.92 0.34 -11.42
N LEU A 133 3.26 -0.12 -10.35
CA LEU A 133 2.99 0.69 -9.16
C LEU A 133 4.29 1.17 -8.50
N ASN A 134 5.32 0.32 -8.47
CA ASN A 134 6.63 0.66 -7.91
C ASN A 134 7.39 1.75 -8.66
N LYS A 135 7.07 1.98 -9.95
CA LYS A 135 7.63 3.09 -10.74
C LYS A 135 6.96 4.44 -10.45
N LEU A 136 5.80 4.45 -9.79
CA LEU A 136 5.16 5.69 -9.36
C LEU A 136 5.95 6.33 -8.21
N SER A 137 5.94 7.67 -8.17
CA SER A 137 6.38 8.37 -6.96
C SER A 137 5.46 8.00 -5.79
N PRO A 138 5.96 8.01 -4.54
CA PRO A 138 5.17 7.62 -3.36
C PRO A 138 3.85 8.40 -3.26
N GLU A 139 3.86 9.70 -3.57
CA GLU A 139 2.67 10.54 -3.51
C GLU A 139 1.62 10.12 -4.55
N ARG A 140 2.07 9.69 -5.73
CA ARG A 140 1.17 9.20 -6.80
C ARG A 140 0.64 7.82 -6.49
N ARG A 141 1.52 6.93 -6.00
CA ARG A 141 1.16 5.56 -5.59
C ARG A 141 0.12 5.58 -4.49
N GLN A 142 0.37 6.33 -3.42
CA GLN A 142 -0.55 6.46 -2.29
C GLN A 142 -1.93 6.95 -2.75
N VAL A 143 -1.98 8.05 -3.52
CA VAL A 143 -3.26 8.57 -4.05
C VAL A 143 -3.98 7.56 -4.94
N PHE A 144 -3.23 6.79 -5.74
CA PHE A 144 -3.82 5.75 -6.58
C PHE A 144 -4.41 4.61 -5.75
N ILE A 145 -3.67 4.11 -4.75
CA ILE A 145 -4.16 3.07 -3.83
C ILE A 145 -5.41 3.56 -3.09
N ASP A 146 -5.31 4.71 -2.43
CA ASP A 146 -6.41 5.28 -1.64
C ASP A 146 -7.70 5.44 -2.46
N ALA A 147 -7.61 6.00 -3.67
CA ALA A 147 -8.79 6.36 -4.45
C ALA A 147 -9.28 5.27 -5.41
N ALA A 148 -8.38 4.51 -6.04
CA ALA A 148 -8.73 3.54 -7.08
C ALA A 148 -8.83 2.11 -6.57
N ILE A 149 -8.12 1.77 -5.49
CA ILE A 149 -8.12 0.41 -4.90
C ILE A 149 -9.01 0.40 -3.66
N ASP A 150 -8.77 1.32 -2.72
CA ASP A 150 -9.51 1.36 -1.45
C ASP A 150 -10.85 2.11 -1.54
N GLY A 151 -11.12 2.76 -2.68
CA GLY A 151 -12.40 3.41 -2.98
C GLY A 151 -12.69 4.68 -2.17
N LYS A 152 -11.69 5.30 -1.54
CA LYS A 152 -11.86 6.55 -0.79
C LYS A 152 -12.26 7.69 -1.74
N SER A 153 -13.12 8.59 -1.26
CA SER A 153 -13.45 9.80 -2.02
C SER A 153 -12.24 10.73 -2.11
N TYR A 154 -12.14 11.51 -3.18
CA TYR A 154 -11.03 12.45 -3.36
C TYR A 154 -10.93 13.49 -2.23
N GLN A 155 -12.06 13.84 -1.61
CA GLN A 155 -12.11 14.74 -0.46
C GLN A 155 -11.50 14.07 0.78
N GLN A 156 -11.88 12.83 1.09
CA GLN A 156 -11.28 12.07 2.21
C GLN A 156 -9.76 11.93 2.03
N VAL A 157 -9.31 11.59 0.82
CA VAL A 157 -7.88 11.53 0.52
C VAL A 157 -7.22 12.89 0.76
N ALA A 158 -7.80 13.98 0.23
CA ALA A 158 -7.26 15.33 0.42
C ALA A 158 -7.10 15.69 1.91
N ASP A 159 -8.12 15.40 2.72
CA ASP A 159 -8.13 15.68 4.15
C ASP A 159 -7.10 14.83 4.90
N GLU A 160 -7.04 13.52 4.64
CA GLU A 160 -6.02 12.62 5.20
C GLU A 160 -4.61 13.03 4.79
N GLN A 161 -4.42 13.56 3.57
CA GLN A 161 -3.12 13.98 3.04
C GLN A 161 -2.72 15.40 3.43
N GLY A 162 -3.62 16.21 3.98
CA GLY A 162 -3.37 17.62 4.24
C GLY A 162 -3.06 18.41 2.96
N VAL A 163 -3.64 18.03 1.81
CA VAL A 163 -3.45 18.71 0.51
C VAL A 163 -4.79 19.11 -0.11
N LYS A 164 -4.76 20.02 -1.08
CA LYS A 164 -5.97 20.41 -1.82
C LYS A 164 -6.51 19.24 -2.68
N ILE A 165 -7.84 19.15 -2.82
CA ILE A 165 -8.49 18.15 -3.69
C ILE A 165 -7.97 18.18 -5.13
N GLY A 166 -7.65 19.37 -5.67
CA GLY A 166 -7.04 19.51 -7.00
C GLY A 166 -5.65 18.86 -7.11
N THR A 167 -4.89 18.82 -6.01
CA THR A 167 -3.60 18.11 -5.95
C THR A 167 -3.80 16.60 -6.02
N VAL A 168 -4.83 16.07 -5.33
CA VAL A 168 -5.22 14.65 -5.40
C VAL A 168 -5.59 14.28 -6.83
N MET A 169 -6.48 15.05 -7.46
CA MET A 169 -6.88 14.80 -8.86
C MET A 169 -5.69 14.83 -9.82
N SER A 170 -4.79 15.80 -9.68
CA SER A 170 -3.58 15.92 -10.52
C SER A 170 -2.64 14.73 -10.33
N ARG A 171 -2.38 14.31 -9.08
CA ARG A 171 -1.56 13.12 -8.77
C ARG A 171 -2.19 11.85 -9.34
N LEU A 172 -3.49 11.66 -9.16
CA LEU A 172 -4.23 10.50 -9.66
C LEU A 172 -4.21 10.42 -11.19
N ASN A 173 -4.41 11.55 -11.88
CA ASN A 173 -4.38 11.56 -13.34
C ASN A 173 -2.98 11.22 -13.88
N ARG A 174 -1.92 11.76 -13.25
CA ARG A 174 -0.53 11.43 -13.59
C ARG A 174 -0.21 9.96 -13.30
N ALA A 175 -0.69 9.42 -12.18
CA ALA A 175 -0.54 8.00 -11.83
C ALA A 175 -1.19 7.11 -12.90
N ARG A 176 -2.45 7.37 -13.25
CA ARG A 176 -3.18 6.63 -14.30
C ARG A 176 -2.48 6.70 -15.65
N THR A 177 -1.99 7.87 -16.04
CA THR A 177 -1.28 8.05 -17.31
C THR A 177 0.00 7.23 -17.35
N GLN A 178 0.79 7.29 -16.28
CA GLN A 178 2.03 6.52 -16.16
C GLN A 178 1.75 5.02 -16.15
N LEU A 179 0.81 4.54 -15.32
CA LEU A 179 0.43 3.12 -15.28
C LEU A 179 -0.10 2.60 -16.62
N LYS A 180 -0.86 3.41 -17.36
CA LYS A 180 -1.33 3.05 -18.71
C LYS A 180 -0.17 2.83 -19.68
N GLN A 181 0.91 3.59 -19.55
CA GLN A 181 2.12 3.42 -20.38
C GLN A 181 2.89 2.16 -19.95
N GLU A 182 3.12 1.99 -18.66
CA GLU A 182 3.86 0.86 -18.09
C GLU A 182 3.17 -0.49 -18.36
N LEU A 183 1.84 -0.52 -18.30
CA LEU A 183 1.04 -1.75 -18.47
C LEU A 183 0.51 -1.95 -19.89
N ALA A 184 0.96 -1.16 -20.87
CA ALA A 184 0.44 -1.25 -22.24
C ALA A 184 0.70 -2.61 -22.90
N ALA A 185 1.90 -3.17 -22.71
CA ALA A 185 2.27 -4.49 -23.24
C ALA A 185 1.48 -5.60 -22.54
N TYR A 186 1.47 -5.58 -21.21
CA TYR A 186 0.68 -6.47 -20.37
C TYR A 186 -0.81 -6.48 -20.74
N ALA A 187 -1.40 -5.30 -20.96
CA ALA A 187 -2.80 -5.17 -21.38
C ALA A 187 -3.06 -5.74 -22.78
N LYS A 188 -2.07 -5.69 -23.68
CA LYS A 188 -2.17 -6.27 -25.03
C LYS A 188 -2.10 -7.81 -24.97
N GLU A 189 -1.18 -8.35 -24.18
CA GLU A 189 -0.98 -9.79 -24.02
C GLU A 189 -2.18 -10.49 -23.36
N ARG A 190 -2.83 -9.83 -22.39
CA ARG A 190 -4.04 -10.35 -21.74
C ARG A 190 -5.37 -9.90 -22.37
N GLY A 191 -5.34 -9.20 -23.49
CA GLY A 191 -6.54 -8.81 -24.23
C GLY A 191 -7.35 -7.64 -23.64
N TYR A 192 -6.83 -6.92 -22.63
CA TYR A 192 -7.45 -5.74 -22.04
C TYR A 192 -7.41 -4.49 -22.95
N ALA A 193 -6.63 -4.51 -24.04
CA ALA A 193 -6.41 -3.36 -24.92
C ALA A 193 -7.62 -2.96 -25.80
N ALA A 194 -8.70 -3.75 -25.86
CA ALA A 194 -9.85 -3.47 -26.72
C ALA A 194 -10.95 -2.67 -26.01
N GLY A 195 -10.70 -1.38 -25.81
CA GLY A 195 -11.67 -0.43 -25.24
C GLY A 195 -11.78 0.87 -26.02
N THR A 196 -11.79 0.82 -27.36
CA THR A 196 -12.19 1.98 -28.17
C THR A 196 -13.13 1.55 -29.30
N ARG A 197 -14.43 1.81 -29.08
CA ARG A 197 -15.53 1.96 -30.06
C ARG A 197 -15.57 0.97 -31.25
N SER A 198 -16.50 0.01 -31.20
CA SER A 198 -17.16 -0.47 -32.42
C SER A 198 -18.67 -0.33 -32.26
N GLY A 199 -19.19 0.81 -32.71
CA GLY A 199 -20.53 0.86 -33.28
C GLY A 199 -20.36 0.91 -34.79
N ALA A 200 -20.75 -0.15 -35.51
CA ALA A 200 -21.24 -0.09 -36.89
C ALA A 200 -21.67 -1.49 -37.39
N LYS A 201 -22.99 -1.61 -37.61
CA LYS A 201 -23.71 -2.24 -38.75
C LYS A 201 -23.20 -3.56 -39.37
N THR A 202 -24.12 -4.52 -39.47
CA THR A 202 -24.62 -5.23 -40.69
C THR A 202 -25.72 -6.19 -40.23
N ALA A 203 -27.00 -6.04 -40.58
CA ALA A 203 -27.68 -6.22 -41.87
C ALA A 203 -27.67 -7.66 -42.42
N SER A 204 -28.80 -8.34 -42.19
CA SER A 204 -29.54 -9.24 -43.10
C SER A 204 -29.08 -10.69 -43.39
N VAL A 205 -30.13 -11.49 -43.69
CA VAL A 205 -30.20 -12.84 -44.30
C VAL A 205 -30.12 -13.99 -43.29
N GLY A 206 -31.06 -14.95 -43.18
CA GLY A 206 -32.27 -15.28 -43.95
C GLY A 206 -32.49 -16.81 -43.91
N ARG A 207 -33.76 -17.27 -43.92
CA ARG A 207 -34.26 -18.66 -44.10
C ARG A 207 -33.93 -19.68 -42.99
N GLY A 208 -34.82 -20.55 -42.54
CA GLY A 208 -36.20 -20.85 -42.91
C GLY A 208 -36.61 -22.25 -42.43
N ARG A 209 -37.93 -22.45 -42.25
CA ARG A 209 -38.71 -23.72 -42.30
C ARG A 209 -38.32 -24.82 -41.30
N SER A 210 -39.24 -25.52 -40.65
CA SER A 210 -40.53 -26.03 -41.12
C SER A 210 -41.57 -26.11 -40.00
#